data_AF-A0A1F6WC28-F1
#
_entry.id   AF-A0A1F6WC28-F1
#
_cell.length_a   1.000
_cell.length_b   1.000
_cell.length_c   1.000
_cell.angle_alpha   90.00
_cell.angle_beta   90.00
_cell.angle_gamma   90.00
#
_symmetry.space_group_name_H-M   'P 1'
#
loop_
_entity.id
_entity.type
_entity.pdbx_description
1 polymer ?
#
loop_
_entity_poly.entity_id
_entity_poly.type
_entity_poly.pdbx_seq_one_letter_code
_entity_poly.pdbx_strand_id
1 'polypeptide(L)'
;MKNDKKDDMRNPFEGYLENLKKHKQAINSVHEIVNCYYKMNGWEKMPKEFYTGRYSYRKLAAEAKMLYQACDEVLDDSIWALDKMKYLAEKGKFDWSIITCLKHKLK
;
A
#
# COMPACT_ATOMS: atom_id res chain seq x y z
N MET A 1 9.13 21.14 31.45
CA MET A 1 8.40 21.39 30.20
C MET A 1 8.19 20.08 29.49
N LYS A 2 6.94 19.67 29.28
CA LYS A 2 6.61 18.47 28.47
C LYS A 2 6.87 18.83 27.01
N ASN A 3 7.81 18.14 26.37
CA ASN A 3 7.98 18.21 24.92
C ASN A 3 6.86 17.41 24.28
N ASP A 4 5.71 18.04 24.08
CA ASP A 4 4.68 17.60 23.14
C ASP A 4 5.24 17.76 21.72
N LYS A 5 6.07 16.81 21.29
CA LYS A 5 6.29 16.60 19.86
C LYS A 5 5.01 15.98 19.32
N LYS A 6 4.06 16.83 18.93
CA LYS A 6 3.06 16.44 17.94
C LYS A 6 3.86 16.09 16.68
N ASP A 7 4.04 14.79 16.46
CA ASP A 7 4.54 14.27 15.21
C ASP A 7 3.50 14.68 14.15
N ASP A 8 3.71 15.83 13.49
CA ASP A 8 2.90 16.34 12.37
C ASP A 8 3.21 15.50 11.12
N MET A 9 3.22 14.18 11.28
CA MET A 9 3.54 13.22 10.23
C MET A 9 2.32 13.11 9.34
N ARG A 10 2.15 14.11 8.47
CA ARG A 10 1.13 14.09 7.42
C ARG A 10 1.46 13.02 6.40
N ASN A 11 0.44 12.47 5.78
CA ASN A 11 0.61 11.50 4.72
C ASN A 11 1.32 12.16 3.53
N PRO A 12 2.53 11.73 3.14
CA PRO A 12 3.26 12.32 2.02
C PRO A 12 2.60 12.04 0.66
N PHE A 13 1.64 11.12 0.62
CA PHE A 13 0.84 10.79 -0.56
C PHE A 13 -0.50 11.54 -0.60
N GLU A 14 -0.75 12.48 0.31
CA GLU A 14 -1.97 13.31 0.28
C GLU A 14 -2.12 14.01 -1.09
N GLY A 15 -3.29 13.81 -1.72
CA GLY A 15 -3.59 14.34 -3.05
C GLY A 15 -3.11 13.45 -4.21
N TYR A 16 -2.55 12.26 -3.93
CA TYR A 16 -2.13 11.30 -4.96
C TYR A 16 -3.32 10.85 -5.82
N LEU A 17 -4.43 10.45 -5.19
CA LEU A 17 -5.65 10.07 -5.92
C LEU A 17 -6.18 11.22 -6.80
N GLU A 18 -6.21 12.44 -6.27
CA GLU A 18 -6.67 13.61 -7.03
C GLU A 18 -5.79 13.88 -8.25
N ASN A 19 -4.47 13.78 -8.10
CA ASN A 19 -3.54 13.95 -9.21
C ASN A 19 -3.69 12.85 -10.26
N LEU A 20 -3.90 11.60 -9.85
CA LEU A 20 -4.21 10.54 -10.81
C LEU A 20 -5.51 10.80 -11.56
N LYS A 21 -6.58 11.28 -10.88
CA LYS A 21 -7.88 11.55 -11.51
C LYS A 21 -7.80 12.61 -12.60
N LYS A 22 -6.86 13.57 -12.48
CA LYS A 22 -6.60 14.57 -13.54
C LYS A 22 -6.10 13.94 -14.84
N HIS A 23 -5.42 12.80 -14.76
CA HIS A 23 -4.84 12.12 -15.93
C HIS A 23 -5.61 10.87 -16.37
N LYS A 24 -6.47 10.29 -15.51
CA LYS A 24 -7.28 9.09 -15.79
C LYS A 24 -8.70 9.23 -15.24
N GLN A 25 -9.70 9.03 -16.09
CA GLN A 25 -11.13 9.19 -15.74
C GLN A 25 -11.67 8.11 -14.78
N ALA A 26 -11.19 6.88 -14.87
CA ALA A 26 -11.65 5.77 -14.04
C ALA A 26 -10.47 5.14 -13.30
N ILE A 27 -10.39 5.38 -12.00
CA ILE A 27 -9.37 4.80 -11.13
C ILE A 27 -10.02 3.76 -10.24
N ASN A 28 -9.52 2.54 -10.31
CA ASN A 28 -9.86 1.49 -9.37
C ASN A 28 -8.82 1.50 -8.24
N SER A 29 -9.20 1.97 -7.06
CA SER A 29 -8.30 2.09 -5.90
C SER A 29 -7.64 0.76 -5.52
N VAL A 30 -8.39 -0.36 -5.59
CA VAL A 30 -7.85 -1.69 -5.29
C VAL A 30 -6.76 -2.07 -6.29
N HIS A 31 -6.99 -1.81 -7.58
CA HIS A 31 -6.00 -2.04 -8.62
C HIS A 31 -4.74 -1.18 -8.41
N GLU A 32 -4.91 0.09 -8.07
CA GLU A 32 -3.78 0.99 -7.80
C GLU A 32 -2.97 0.56 -6.58
N ILE A 33 -3.60 0.09 -5.50
CA ILE A 33 -2.90 -0.45 -4.33
C ILE A 33 -2.02 -1.65 -4.72
N VAL A 34 -2.56 -2.58 -5.53
CA VAL A 34 -1.79 -3.73 -6.01
C VAL A 34 -0.64 -3.30 -6.92
N ASN A 35 -0.87 -2.34 -7.83
CA ASN A 35 0.16 -1.80 -8.70
C ASN A 35 1.29 -1.12 -7.91
N CYS A 36 0.94 -0.29 -6.93
CA CYS A 36 1.91 0.34 -6.04
C CYS A 36 2.71 -0.70 -5.27
N TYR A 37 2.08 -1.77 -4.78
CA TYR A 37 2.79 -2.88 -4.14
C TYR A 37 3.80 -3.55 -5.09
N TYR A 38 3.43 -3.85 -6.34
CA TYR A 38 4.38 -4.39 -7.31
C TYR A 38 5.52 -3.43 -7.61
N LYS A 39 5.23 -2.15 -7.82
CA LYS A 39 6.23 -1.10 -8.10
C LYS A 39 7.21 -0.92 -6.95
N MET A 40 6.72 -0.88 -5.72
CA MET A 40 7.53 -0.76 -4.51
C MET A 40 8.54 -1.91 -4.35
N ASN A 41 8.18 -3.11 -4.81
CA ASN A 41 9.03 -4.29 -4.78
C ASN A 41 9.82 -4.51 -6.08
N GLY A 42 9.69 -3.63 -7.09
CA GLY A 42 10.38 -3.76 -8.38
C GLY A 42 9.84 -4.87 -9.28
N TRP A 43 8.60 -5.33 -9.06
CA TRP A 43 8.01 -6.46 -9.76
C TRP A 43 7.12 -6.08 -10.94
N GLU A 44 7.30 -4.91 -11.54
CA GLU A 44 6.46 -4.44 -12.67
C GLU A 44 6.73 -5.20 -13.98
N LYS A 45 7.90 -5.83 -14.11
CA LYS A 45 8.38 -6.47 -15.35
C LYS A 45 8.74 -7.94 -15.16
N MET A 46 8.14 -8.60 -14.17
CA MET A 46 8.41 -10.02 -13.90
C MET A 46 7.75 -10.92 -14.97
N PRO A 47 8.27 -12.13 -15.20
CA PRO A 47 7.62 -13.11 -16.09
C PRO A 47 6.24 -13.50 -15.55
N LYS A 48 5.33 -13.92 -16.43
CA LYS A 48 3.94 -14.27 -16.05
C LYS A 48 3.84 -15.28 -14.90
N GLU A 49 4.78 -16.24 -14.86
CA GLU A 49 4.87 -17.27 -13.83
C GLU A 49 5.06 -16.71 -12.42
N PHE A 50 5.69 -15.53 -12.30
CA PHE A 50 5.87 -14.84 -11.03
C PHE A 50 4.53 -14.46 -10.40
N TYR A 51 3.56 -14.02 -11.20
CA TYR A 51 2.24 -13.56 -10.73
C TYR A 51 1.28 -14.73 -10.45
N THR A 52 1.82 -15.85 -9.99
CA THR A 52 1.05 -17.03 -9.57
C THR A 52 1.18 -17.23 -8.06
N GLY A 53 0.32 -18.08 -7.48
CA GLY A 53 0.35 -18.40 -6.06
C GLY A 53 0.22 -17.15 -5.16
N ARG A 54 1.26 -16.90 -4.35
CA ARG A 54 1.28 -15.79 -3.37
C ARG A 54 1.22 -14.41 -4.01
N TYR A 55 1.80 -14.22 -5.19
CA TYR A 55 1.84 -12.93 -5.90
C TYR A 55 0.76 -12.84 -6.98
N SER A 56 -0.25 -13.71 -6.92
CA SER A 56 -1.37 -13.63 -7.85
C SER A 56 -2.20 -12.38 -7.62
N TYR A 57 -2.59 -11.73 -8.72
CA TYR A 57 -3.43 -10.54 -8.67
C TYR A 57 -4.73 -10.78 -7.90
N ARG A 58 -5.38 -11.94 -8.08
CA ARG A 58 -6.63 -12.28 -7.36
C ARG A 58 -6.44 -12.24 -5.84
N LYS A 59 -5.35 -12.80 -5.34
CA LYS A 59 -5.04 -12.82 -3.91
C LYS A 59 -4.71 -11.41 -3.41
N LEU A 60 -3.79 -10.73 -4.09
CA LEU A 60 -3.37 -9.38 -3.71
C LEU A 60 -4.50 -8.37 -3.81
N ALA A 61 -5.42 -8.50 -4.76
CA ALA A 61 -6.61 -7.65 -4.86
C ALA A 61 -7.57 -7.84 -3.67
N ALA A 62 -7.72 -9.07 -3.16
CA ALA A 62 -8.49 -9.31 -1.94
C ALA A 62 -7.83 -8.66 -0.72
N GLU A 63 -6.51 -8.82 -0.58
CA GLU A 63 -5.72 -8.16 0.47
C GLU A 63 -5.77 -6.63 0.38
N ALA A 64 -5.64 -6.09 -0.82
CA ALA A 64 -5.72 -4.65 -1.10
C ALA A 64 -7.10 -4.08 -0.78
N LYS A 65 -8.18 -4.81 -1.10
CA LYS A 65 -9.54 -4.40 -0.73
C LYS A 65 -9.68 -4.30 0.80
N MET A 66 -9.17 -5.28 1.54
CA MET A 66 -9.19 -5.25 3.00
C MET A 66 -8.36 -4.09 3.56
N LEU A 67 -7.18 -3.83 3.01
CA LEU A 67 -6.35 -2.67 3.39
C LEU A 67 -7.08 -1.35 3.12
N TYR A 68 -7.69 -1.21 1.95
CA TYR A 68 -8.44 -0.03 1.56
C TYR A 68 -9.59 0.26 2.55
N GLN A 69 -10.35 -0.77 2.91
CA GLN A 69 -11.41 -0.66 3.91
C GLN A 69 -10.87 -0.31 5.30
N ALA A 70 -9.72 -0.85 5.70
CA ALA A 70 -9.05 -0.52 6.95
C ALA A 70 -8.38 0.88 6.96
N CYS A 71 -8.38 1.57 5.82
CA CYS A 71 -7.95 2.94 5.66
C CYS A 71 -9.13 3.84 5.25
N ASP A 72 -10.35 3.50 5.67
CA ASP A 72 -11.57 4.29 5.45
C ASP A 72 -11.81 4.63 3.97
N GLU A 73 -11.40 3.72 3.08
CA GLU A 73 -11.49 3.88 1.63
C GLU A 73 -10.72 5.11 1.10
N VAL A 74 -9.64 5.49 1.79
CA VAL A 74 -8.69 6.51 1.36
C VAL A 74 -7.49 5.84 0.68
N LEU A 75 -7.35 6.07 -0.64
CA LEU A 75 -6.26 5.47 -1.43
C LEU A 75 -4.89 5.91 -0.91
N ASP A 76 -4.73 7.21 -0.67
CA ASP A 76 -3.46 7.82 -0.25
C ASP A 76 -2.96 7.18 1.06
N ASP A 77 -3.87 6.92 2.01
CA ASP A 77 -3.54 6.26 3.29
C ASP A 77 -3.20 4.78 3.12
N SER A 78 -3.84 4.12 2.16
CA SER A 78 -3.51 2.75 1.79
C SER A 78 -2.10 2.65 1.21
N ILE A 79 -1.72 3.60 0.34
CA ILE A 79 -0.36 3.68 -0.22
C ILE A 79 0.66 3.98 0.87
N TRP A 80 0.34 4.89 1.79
CA TRP A 80 1.23 5.19 2.90
C TRP A 80 1.44 4.01 3.85
N ALA A 81 0.41 3.20 4.07
CA ALA A 81 0.52 1.98 4.85
C ALA A 81 1.47 0.96 4.18
N LEU A 82 1.42 0.82 2.85
CA LEU A 82 2.36 -0.02 2.10
C LEU A 82 3.80 0.48 2.24
N ASP A 83 4.02 1.80 2.12
CA ASP A 83 5.33 2.42 2.24
C ASP A 83 5.94 2.20 3.64
N LYS A 84 5.15 2.43 4.70
CA LYS A 84 5.54 2.12 6.08
C LYS A 84 5.90 0.65 6.24
N MET A 85 5.11 -0.26 5.68
CA MET A 85 5.35 -1.70 5.79
C MET A 85 6.65 -2.09 5.07
N LYS A 86 6.90 -1.55 3.88
CA LYS A 86 8.16 -1.76 3.17
C LYS A 86 9.35 -1.32 4.03
N TYR A 87 9.28 -0.11 4.61
CA TYR A 87 10.34 0.39 5.49
C TYR A 87 10.58 -0.55 6.68
N LEU A 88 9.52 -1.02 7.35
CA LEU A 88 9.64 -1.96 8.46
C LEU A 88 10.22 -3.30 8.03
N ALA A 89 9.80 -3.83 6.89
CA ALA A 89 10.28 -5.07 6.32
C ALA A 89 11.76 -5.01 5.95
N GLU A 90 12.20 -3.92 5.32
CA GLU A 90 13.62 -3.70 4.99
C GLU A 90 14.48 -3.56 6.23
N LYS A 91 14.02 -2.83 7.26
CA LYS A 91 14.74 -2.70 8.54
C LYS A 91 14.77 -4.00 9.33
N GLY A 92 13.66 -4.74 9.34
CA GLY A 92 13.50 -6.00 10.04
C GLY A 92 14.00 -7.23 9.28
N LYS A 93 14.41 -7.06 8.01
CA LYS A 93 14.85 -8.14 7.10
C LYS A 93 13.83 -9.29 7.02
N PHE A 94 12.55 -8.96 6.96
CA PHE A 94 11.48 -9.95 6.80
C PHE A 94 10.73 -9.74 5.49
N ASP A 95 10.12 -10.82 5.01
CA ASP A 95 9.30 -10.79 3.81
C ASP A 95 7.87 -10.31 4.15
N TRP A 96 7.32 -9.42 3.32
CA TRP A 96 6.04 -8.77 3.57
C TRP A 96 5.09 -8.91 2.37
N SER A 97 3.79 -8.80 2.64
CA SER A 97 2.80 -8.57 1.58
C SER A 97 1.72 -7.61 2.07
N ILE A 98 0.73 -7.31 1.23
CA ILE A 98 -0.33 -6.34 1.55
C ILE A 98 -1.04 -6.70 2.87
N ILE A 99 -1.36 -7.99 3.10
CA ILE A 99 -1.94 -8.46 4.37
C ILE A 99 -1.09 -8.16 5.61
N THR A 100 0.22 -8.00 5.49
CA THR A 100 1.09 -7.66 6.63
C THR A 100 0.75 -6.27 7.17
N CYS A 101 0.31 -5.35 6.31
CA CYS A 101 -0.16 -4.01 6.71
C CYS A 101 -1.36 -4.09 7.66
N LEU A 102 -2.26 -5.05 7.43
CA LEU A 102 -3.45 -5.26 8.25
C LEU A 102 -3.10 -5.84 9.63
N LYS A 103 -2.11 -6.75 9.70
CA LYS A 103 -1.65 -7.33 10.97
C LYS A 103 -1.05 -6.30 11.93
N HIS A 104 -0.46 -5.24 11.40
CA HIS A 104 0.14 -4.17 12.20
C HIS A 104 -0.85 -3.10 12.68
N LYS A 105 -2.01 -2.94 12.02
CA LYS A 105 -3.09 -2.05 12.46
C LYS A 105 -4.07 -2.69 13.46
N LEU A 106 -3.95 -3.99 13.75
CA LEU A 106 -4.81 -4.73 14.69
C LEU A 106 -4.33 -4.71 16.15
N LYS A 107 -3.63 -3.65 16.57
CA LYS A 107 -3.23 -3.44 17.97
C LYS A 107 -3.68 -2.10 18.49
#